data_AF-A0A528B0L5-F1
#
_entry.id   AF-A0A528B0L5-F1
#
_cell.length_a   1.000
_cell.length_b   1.000
_cell.length_c   1.000
_cell.angle_alpha   90.00
_cell.angle_beta   90.00
_cell.angle_gamma   90.00
#
_symmetry.space_group_name_H-M   'P 1'
#
loop_
_entity.id
_entity.type
_entity.pdbx_description
1 polymer ?
#
loop_
_entity_poly.entity_id
_entity_poly.type
_entity_poly.pdbx_seq_one_letter_code
_entity_poly.pdbx_strand_id
1 'polypeptide(L)'
;MSNTAAKSVVLVHGGFVDGSGWDGVYQILKKDGYDVTIVQNPTTSLADDVAVTKRAIAAAPGKVILVGHSYGGVAVSEAGTDPKVAAVVYIAA
;
A
#
# COMPACT_ATOMS: atom_id res chain seq x y z
N MET A 1 22.27 -7.80 -13.38
CA MET A 1 21.42 -7.95 -12.17
C MET A 1 20.00 -8.19 -12.66
N SER A 2 19.34 -9.27 -12.25
CA SER A 2 17.95 -9.50 -12.67
C SER A 2 17.08 -8.40 -12.08
N ASN A 3 16.47 -7.57 -12.92
CA ASN A 3 15.49 -6.59 -12.48
C ASN A 3 14.20 -7.35 -12.17
N THR A 4 14.13 -7.95 -10.98
CA THR A 4 12.90 -8.61 -10.54
C THR A 4 11.86 -7.51 -10.34
N ALA A 5 10.96 -7.38 -11.31
CA ALA A 5 9.86 -6.42 -11.25
C ALA A 5 9.15 -6.55 -9.89
N ALA A 6 8.83 -5.42 -9.26
CA ALA A 6 8.09 -5.42 -8.01
C ALA A 6 6.74 -6.13 -8.24
N LYS A 7 6.56 -7.27 -7.56
CA LYS A 7 5.33 -8.06 -7.62
C LYS A 7 4.42 -7.83 -6.42
N SER A 8 4.90 -7.13 -5.40
CA SER A 8 4.09 -6.77 -4.24
C SER A 8 3.44 -5.41 -4.39
N VAL A 9 2.14 -5.34 -4.10
CA VAL A 9 1.35 -4.12 -4.09
C VAL A 9 0.69 -3.97 -2.72
N VAL A 10 0.89 -2.83 -2.07
CA VAL A 10 0.24 -2.48 -0.80
C VAL A 10 -0.73 -1.34 -1.05
N LEU A 11 -2.02 -1.57 -0.81
CA LEU A 11 -3.11 -0.63 -1.05
C LEU A 11 -3.57 -0.01 0.27
N VAL A 12 -3.54 1.31 0.39
CA VAL A 12 -3.92 2.06 1.61
C VAL A 12 -5.14 2.93 1.30
N HIS A 13 -6.21 2.77 2.09
CA HIS A 13 -7.46 3.48 1.88
C HIS A 13 -7.42 4.93 2.42
N GLY A 14 -8.42 5.72 2.03
CA GLY A 14 -8.58 7.10 2.49
C GLY A 14 -9.27 7.18 3.86
N GLY A 15 -9.53 8.41 4.32
CA GLY A 15 -10.28 8.64 5.55
C GLY A 15 -11.76 8.33 5.37
N PHE A 16 -12.45 8.01 6.46
CA PHE A 16 -13.90 7.73 6.52
C PHE A 16 -14.39 6.53 5.68
N VAL A 17 -13.46 5.72 5.17
CA VAL A 17 -13.72 4.49 4.43
C VAL A 17 -12.86 3.37 4.99
N ASP A 18 -13.04 2.14 4.50
CA ASP A 18 -12.23 0.98 4.85
C ASP A 18 -11.57 0.34 3.62
N GLY A 19 -10.84 -0.76 3.84
CA GLY A 19 -10.14 -1.48 2.80
C GLY A 19 -11.03 -2.13 1.73
N SER A 20 -12.34 -2.29 1.98
CA SER A 20 -13.25 -2.95 1.02
C SER A 20 -13.37 -2.18 -0.30
N GLY A 21 -13.14 -0.86 -0.30
CA GLY A 21 -13.09 -0.04 -1.52
C GLY A 21 -12.03 -0.49 -2.52
N TRP A 22 -11.04 -1.28 -2.08
CA TRP A 22 -10.01 -1.84 -2.95
C TRP A 22 -10.35 -3.22 -3.52
N ASP A 23 -11.46 -3.88 -3.16
CA ASP A 23 -11.72 -5.27 -3.55
C ASP A 23 -11.63 -5.48 -5.07
N GLY A 24 -12.27 -4.63 -5.87
CA GLY A 24 -12.20 -4.73 -7.34
C GLY A 24 -10.77 -4.64 -7.90
N VAL A 25 -9.95 -3.72 -7.37
CA VAL A 25 -8.53 -3.57 -7.76
C VAL A 25 -7.71 -4.76 -7.30
N TYR A 26 -7.96 -5.24 -6.08
CA TYR A 26 -7.33 -6.42 -5.52
C TYR A 26 -7.57 -7.65 -6.41
N GLN A 27 -8.81 -7.92 -6.82
CA GLN A 27 -9.11 -9.06 -7.69
C GLN A 27 -8.39 -8.97 -9.04
N ILE A 28 -8.37 -7.78 -9.66
CA ILE A 28 -7.68 -7.56 -10.94
C ILE A 28 -6.17 -7.83 -10.79
N LEU A 29 -5.53 -7.25 -9.78
CA LEU A 29 -4.09 -7.41 -9.55
C LEU A 29 -3.71 -8.84 -9.14
N LYS A 30 -4.52 -9.50 -8.30
CA LYS A 30 -4.30 -10.92 -7.97
C LYS A 30 -4.40 -11.81 -9.20
N LYS A 31 -5.38 -11.57 -10.09
CA LYS A 31 -5.52 -12.30 -11.36
C LYS A 31 -4.28 -12.14 -12.24
N ASP A 32 -3.64 -10.97 -12.20
CA ASP A 32 -2.46 -10.66 -12.98
C ASP A 32 -1.13 -11.12 -12.30
N GLY A 33 -1.25 -11.86 -11.20
CA GLY A 33 -0.12 -12.53 -10.53
C GLY A 33 0.69 -11.62 -9.61
N TYR A 34 0.08 -10.58 -9.04
CA TYR A 34 0.69 -9.76 -7.99
C TYR A 34 0.38 -10.32 -6.59
N ASP A 35 1.26 -10.03 -5.64
CA ASP A 35 1.05 -10.20 -4.21
C ASP A 35 0.46 -8.92 -3.64
N VAL A 36 -0.84 -8.92 -3.37
CA VAL A 36 -1.57 -7.70 -3.00
C VAL A 36 -1.95 -7.77 -1.53
N THR A 37 -1.66 -6.70 -0.79
CA THR A 37 -2.11 -6.51 0.59
C THR A 37 -2.96 -5.25 0.65
N ILE A 38 -4.17 -5.35 1.19
CA ILE A 38 -4.99 -4.20 1.55
C ILE A 38 -4.71 -3.86 3.00
N VAL A 39 -4.30 -2.63 3.26
CA VAL A 39 -4.09 -2.12 4.61
C VAL A 39 -5.41 -1.57 5.13
N GLN A 40 -5.88 -2.13 6.25
CA GLN A 40 -6.91 -1.50 7.06
C GLN A 40 -6.22 -0.57 8.06
N ASN A 41 -6.04 0.70 7.69
CA ASN A 41 -5.43 1.66 8.59
C ASN A 41 -6.47 2.15 9.62
N PRO A 42 -6.08 2.33 10.90
CA PRO A 42 -7.01 2.56 12.00
C PRO A 42 -7.69 3.94 11.94
N THR A 43 -7.10 4.92 11.23
CA THR A 43 -7.58 6.31 11.16
C THR A 43 -7.69 6.99 12.53
N THR A 44 -6.96 6.50 13.53
CA THR A 44 -6.89 7.06 14.89
C THR A 44 -5.79 8.12 15.02
N SER A 45 -4.68 7.93 14.33
CA SER A 45 -3.57 8.88 14.23
C SER A 45 -2.71 8.56 13.00
N LEU A 46 -2.03 9.58 12.46
CA LEU A 46 -1.08 9.37 11.36
C LEU A 46 0.04 8.38 11.74
N ALA A 47 0.53 8.44 12.98
CA ALA A 47 1.59 7.55 13.45
C ALA A 47 1.14 6.07 13.43
N ASP A 48 -0.09 5.79 13.85
CA ASP A 48 -0.65 4.44 13.82
C ASP A 48 -0.90 3.96 12.38
N ASP A 49 -1.42 4.84 11.53
CA ASP A 49 -1.65 4.55 10.10
C ASP A 49 -0.34 4.19 9.37
N VAL A 50 0.72 4.96 9.65
CA VAL A 50 2.08 4.70 9.14
C VAL A 50 2.63 3.39 9.71
N ALA A 51 2.43 3.12 11.00
CA ALA A 51 2.93 1.90 11.64
C ALA A 51 2.27 0.63 11.08
N VAL A 52 0.96 0.65 10.80
CA VAL A 52 0.27 -0.48 10.13
C VAL A 52 0.78 -0.63 8.69
N THR A 53 0.91 0.47 7.95
CA THR A 53 1.42 0.45 6.57
C THR A 53 2.84 -0.13 6.50
N LYS A 54 3.74 0.28 7.41
CA LYS A 54 5.11 -0.26 7.51
C LYS A 54 5.13 -1.76 7.82
N ARG A 55 4.21 -2.25 8.65
CA ARG A 55 4.07 -3.70 8.91
C ARG A 55 3.68 -4.47 7.65
N ALA A 56 2.77 -3.92 6.84
CA ALA A 56 2.39 -4.52 5.56
C ALA A 56 3.56 -4.53 4.55
N ILE A 57 4.30 -3.43 4.44
CA ILE A 57 5.52 -3.35 3.62
C ILE A 57 6.54 -4.41 4.07
N ALA A 58 6.78 -4.53 5.39
CA ALA A 58 7.72 -5.50 5.94
C ALA A 58 7.31 -6.96 5.63
N ALA A 59 6.01 -7.27 5.67
CA ALA A 59 5.49 -8.61 5.40
C ALA A 59 5.46 -8.99 3.91
N ALA A 60 5.37 -8.01 3.00
CA ALA A 60 5.24 -8.28 1.58
C ALA A 60 6.50 -8.95 0.97
N PRO A 61 6.40 -9.85 -0.02
CA PRO A 61 7.58 -10.43 -0.66
C PRO A 61 8.30 -9.42 -1.58
N GLY A 62 9.63 -9.33 -1.47
CA GLY A 62 10.44 -8.51 -2.39
C GLY A 62 10.12 -7.00 -2.33
N LYS A 63 10.31 -6.30 -3.45
CA LYS A 63 10.07 -4.85 -3.57
C LYS A 63 8.57 -4.54 -3.69
N VAL A 64 8.15 -3.44 -3.09
CA VAL A 64 6.75 -3.03 -2.95
C VAL A 64 6.41 -1.81 -3.81
N ILE A 65 5.27 -1.85 -4.49
CA ILE A 65 4.56 -0.67 -4.99
C ILE A 65 3.55 -0.26 -3.92
N LEU A 66 3.71 0.93 -3.36
CA LEU A 66 2.87 1.44 -2.28
C LEU A 66 1.85 2.44 -2.84
N VAL A 67 0.56 2.17 -2.65
CA VAL A 67 -0.52 2.95 -3.27
C VAL A 67 -1.38 3.58 -2.18
N GLY A 68 -1.58 4.89 -2.23
CA GLY A 68 -2.45 5.62 -1.30
C GLY A 68 -3.56 6.37 -2.04
N HIS A 69 -4.80 6.22 -1.59
CA HIS A 69 -5.94 7.00 -2.07
C HIS A 69 -6.35 8.08 -1.07
N SER A 70 -6.54 9.32 -1.52
CA SER A 70 -6.96 10.45 -0.66
C SER A 70 -6.05 10.58 0.57
N TYR A 71 -6.61 10.61 1.79
CA TYR A 71 -5.85 10.61 3.05
C TYR A 71 -4.81 9.46 3.15
N GLY A 72 -5.04 8.32 2.50
CA GLY A 72 -4.05 7.25 2.40
C GLY A 72 -2.73 7.73 1.77
N GLY A 73 -2.79 8.75 0.91
CA GLY A 73 -1.67 9.52 0.38
C GLY A 73 -0.73 10.06 1.46
N VAL A 74 -1.28 10.55 2.58
CA VAL A 74 -0.49 11.07 3.71
C VAL A 74 0.32 9.94 4.36
N ALA A 75 -0.33 8.80 4.64
CA ALA A 75 0.34 7.64 5.25
C ALA A 75 1.42 7.04 4.34
N VAL A 76 1.16 6.96 3.03
CA VAL A 76 2.15 6.41 2.07
C VAL A 76 3.29 7.39 1.78
N SER A 77 3.12 8.70 1.98
CA SER A 77 4.21 9.68 1.87
C SER A 77 5.29 9.41 2.91
N GLU A 78 4.87 9.16 4.16
CA GLU A 78 5.78 8.84 5.27
C GLU A 78 6.35 7.43 5.17
N ALA A 79 5.50 6.43 4.92
CA ALA A 79 5.92 5.03 4.84
C ALA A 79 6.73 4.71 3.56
N GLY A 80 6.55 5.50 2.49
CA GLY A 80 7.18 5.29 1.20
C GLY A 80 8.70 5.52 1.17
N THR A 81 9.26 6.08 2.25
CA THR A 81 10.71 6.23 2.42
C THR A 81 11.42 4.91 2.75
N ASP A 82 10.68 3.83 3.01
CA ASP A 82 11.24 2.51 3.29
C ASP A 82 12.03 1.98 2.07
N PRO A 83 13.28 1.51 2.23
CA PRO A 83 14.10 0.99 1.14
C PRO A 83 13.47 -0.16 0.35
N LYS A 84 12.48 -0.86 0.89
CA LYS A 84 11.75 -1.94 0.23
C LYS A 84 10.71 -1.41 -0.76
N VAL A 85 10.30 -0.15 -0.64
CA VAL A 85 9.37 0.51 -1.57
C VAL A 85 10.14 0.89 -2.85
N ALA A 86 9.66 0.39 -3.99
CA ALA A 86 10.21 0.70 -5.30
C ALA A 86 9.52 1.91 -5.95
N ALA A 87 8.25 2.14 -5.63
CA ALA A 87 7.50 3.32 -6.06
C ALA A 87 6.34 3.61 -5.11
N VAL A 88 5.96 4.88 -5.04
CA VAL A 88 4.73 5.35 -4.39
C VAL A 88 3.77 5.86 -5.46
N VAL A 89 2.50 5.46 -5.36
CA VAL A 89 1.42 5.85 -6.27
C VAL A 89 0.35 6.59 -5.47
N TYR A 90 0.01 7.79 -5.93
CA TYR A 90 -1.01 8.64 -5.33
C TYR A 90 -2.26 8.67 -6.21
N ILE A 91 -3.43 8.41 -5.63
CA ILE A 91 -4.71 8.45 -6.33
C ILE A 91 -5.62 9.43 -5.60
N ALA A 92 -5.95 10.55 -6.25
CA ALA A 92 -6.80 11.60 -5.68
C ALA A 92 -6.37 12.03 -4.26
N ALA A 93 -5.06 12.16 -4.06
CA ALA A 93 -4.42 12.48 -2.78
C ALA A 93 -4.18 13.99 -2.61
#